data_AF-A0A7S2QB82-F1
#
_entry.id   AF-A0A7S2QB82-F1
#
_cell.length_a   1.000
_cell.length_b   1.000
_cell.length_c   1.000
_cell.angle_alpha   90.00
_cell.angle_beta   90.00
_cell.angle_gamma   90.00
#
_symmetry.space_group_name_H-M   'P 1'
#
loop_
_entity.id
_entity.type
_entity.pdbx_description
1 polymer ?
#
loop_
_entity_poly.entity_id
_entity_poly.type
_entity_poly.pdbx_seq_one_letter_code
_entity_poly.pdbx_strand_id
1 'polypeptide(L)'
;RLSRVTRMARIFRIFRLMRLPKLRKVLYSLQGLIESELLTVCFVVTKNLFVVVLVNHVLACSWFAVGTLAPRGTGWQDELSVRDADWGTQYLVSLHWALAQFTPGASPVKPTTIPERVMGVSVLVLGMVLATCFISSITSAMASLWTMGHYHRSQAVLLRKFLHQNRLPRELACRITRYVQFVVEFRHRNVHQSKVQYLELLSGPLQMELKLELYKPVLSHYP
;
A
#
# COMPACT_ATOMS: atom_id res chain seq x y z
N ARG A 1 -2.76 -24.12 -32.08
CA ARG A 1 -2.91 -24.46 -30.65
C ARG A 1 -1.60 -24.21 -29.87
N LEU A 2 -0.43 -24.69 -30.34
CA LEU A 2 0.89 -24.43 -29.73
C LEU A 2 1.31 -22.94 -29.63
N SER A 3 0.92 -22.08 -30.58
CA SER A 3 1.27 -20.65 -30.57
C SER A 3 0.63 -19.84 -29.43
N ARG A 4 -0.50 -20.28 -28.87
CA ARG A 4 -1.17 -19.61 -27.74
C ARG A 4 -0.54 -20.01 -26.40
N VAL A 5 -0.15 -21.28 -26.26
CA VAL A 5 0.54 -21.83 -25.08
C VAL A 5 1.93 -21.22 -24.91
N THR A 6 2.68 -21.01 -26.00
CA THR A 6 4.00 -20.37 -25.94
C THR A 6 3.93 -18.87 -25.61
N ARG A 7 2.82 -18.18 -25.93
CA ARG A 7 2.57 -16.79 -25.51
C ARG A 7 2.21 -16.72 -24.02
N MET A 8 1.43 -17.68 -23.51
CA MET A 8 1.13 -17.82 -22.07
C MET A 8 2.37 -18.13 -21.23
N ALA A 9 3.25 -19.03 -21.70
CA ALA A 9 4.54 -19.31 -21.05
C ALA A 9 5.45 -18.07 -20.97
N ARG A 10 5.31 -17.14 -21.93
CA ARG A 10 6.00 -15.83 -21.93
C ARG A 10 5.46 -14.89 -20.84
N ILE A 11 4.17 -14.93 -20.54
CA ILE A 11 3.55 -14.16 -19.45
C ILE A 11 3.99 -14.73 -18.09
N PHE A 12 4.05 -16.06 -17.94
CA PHE A 12 4.66 -16.70 -16.76
C PHE A 12 6.15 -16.35 -16.58
N ARG A 13 6.90 -16.03 -17.65
CA ARG A 13 8.24 -15.44 -17.52
C ARG A 13 8.23 -14.02 -16.93
N ILE A 14 7.17 -13.23 -17.13
CA ILE A 14 7.01 -11.92 -16.46
C ILE A 14 6.78 -12.12 -14.96
N PHE A 15 6.09 -13.20 -14.55
CA PHE A 15 6.03 -13.61 -13.13
C PHE A 15 7.42 -13.95 -12.56
N ARG A 16 8.31 -14.55 -13.36
CA ARG A 16 9.71 -14.79 -12.97
C ARG A 16 10.52 -13.49 -12.83
N LEU A 17 10.13 -12.40 -13.50
CA LEU A 17 10.71 -11.05 -13.32
C LEU A 17 10.25 -10.39 -12.02
N MET A 18 9.11 -10.79 -11.45
CA MET A 18 8.72 -10.46 -10.08
C MET A 18 9.53 -11.28 -9.07
N ARG A 19 10.87 -11.19 -9.11
CA ARG A 19 11.73 -11.66 -8.03
C ARG A 19 11.38 -10.86 -6.77
N LEU A 20 10.36 -11.32 -6.05
CA LEU A 20 9.78 -10.75 -4.83
C LEU A 20 10.83 -10.28 -3.81
N PRO A 21 11.98 -10.96 -3.58
CA PRO A 21 12.99 -10.43 -2.67
C PRO A 21 13.68 -9.16 -3.19
N LYS A 22 13.95 -9.04 -4.50
CA LYS A 22 14.52 -7.82 -5.09
C LYS A 22 13.50 -6.68 -5.06
N LEU A 23 12.25 -6.97 -5.39
CA LEU A 23 11.17 -5.98 -5.33
C LEU A 23 10.94 -5.52 -3.90
N ARG A 24 10.95 -6.41 -2.91
CA ARG A 24 10.89 -6.06 -1.49
C ARG A 24 12.05 -5.15 -1.07
N LYS A 25 13.27 -5.44 -1.53
CA LYS A 25 14.45 -4.59 -1.25
C LYS A 25 14.29 -3.19 -1.85
N VAL A 26 13.83 -3.10 -3.11
CA VAL A 26 13.57 -1.81 -3.78
C VAL A 26 12.45 -1.05 -3.08
N LEU A 27 11.33 -1.70 -2.75
CA LEU A 27 10.21 -1.09 -2.03
C LEU A 27 10.64 -0.60 -0.64
N TYR A 28 11.52 -1.33 0.05
CA TYR A 28 12.08 -0.91 1.33
C TYR A 28 13.00 0.30 1.19
N SER A 29 13.87 0.31 0.18
CA SER A 29 14.71 1.47 -0.13
C SER A 29 13.87 2.70 -0.49
N LEU A 30 12.80 2.54 -1.26
CA LEU A 30 11.86 3.63 -1.58
C LEU A 30 11.11 4.13 -0.35
N GLN A 31 10.70 3.22 0.54
CA GLN A 31 10.05 3.59 1.80
C GLN A 31 10.97 4.42 2.70
N GLY A 32 12.29 4.15 2.68
CA GLY A 32 13.29 4.95 3.40
C GLY A 32 13.51 6.37 2.84
N LEU A 33 13.07 6.65 1.61
CA LEU A 33 13.12 8.00 1.01
C LEU A 33 11.88 8.83 1.32
N ILE A 34 10.86 8.22 1.95
CA ILE A 34 9.61 8.88 2.26
C ILE A 34 9.71 9.49 3.65
N GLU A 35 10.02 10.78 3.71
CA GLU A 35 10.02 11.54 4.97
C GLU A 35 8.60 11.99 5.38
N SER A 36 7.66 12.03 4.43
CA SER A 36 6.28 12.46 4.68
C SER A 36 5.37 11.29 5.05
N GLU A 37 4.66 11.43 6.16
CA GLU A 37 3.71 10.44 6.66
C GLU A 37 2.55 10.18 5.67
N LEU A 38 2.06 11.23 5.01
CA LEU A 38 1.02 11.12 3.97
C LEU A 38 1.50 10.27 2.79
N LEU A 39 2.74 10.49 2.35
CA LEU A 39 3.35 9.72 1.28
C LEU A 39 3.52 8.25 1.68
N THR A 40 3.73 7.94 2.96
CA THR A 40 3.80 6.55 3.44
C THR A 40 2.47 5.83 3.23
N VAL A 41 1.34 6.48 3.56
CA VAL A 41 0.01 5.89 3.33
C VAL A 41 -0.30 5.78 1.85
N CYS A 42 -0.02 6.81 1.06
CA CYS A 42 -0.16 6.75 -0.40
C CYS A 42 0.63 5.59 -0.99
N PHE A 43 1.88 5.40 -0.56
CA PHE A 43 2.73 4.30 -1.01
C PHE A 43 2.15 2.93 -0.68
N VAL A 44 1.62 2.74 0.55
CA VAL A 44 0.96 1.49 0.95
C VAL A 44 -0.25 1.20 0.06
N VAL A 45 -1.09 2.19 -0.20
CA VAL A 45 -2.27 2.06 -1.07
C VAL A 45 -1.86 1.71 -2.50
N THR A 46 -0.93 2.46 -3.10
CA THR A 46 -0.46 2.21 -4.47
C THR A 46 0.19 0.84 -4.60
N LYS A 47 1.04 0.44 -3.64
CA LYS A 47 1.65 -0.89 -3.60
C LYS A 47 0.59 -2.00 -3.57
N ASN A 48 -0.44 -1.84 -2.73
CA ASN A 48 -1.48 -2.83 -2.60
C ASN A 48 -2.36 -2.91 -3.87
N LEU A 49 -2.71 -1.78 -4.49
CA LEU A 49 -3.42 -1.75 -5.77
C LEU A 49 -2.65 -2.44 -6.88
N PHE A 50 -1.34 -2.19 -6.98
CA PHE A 50 -0.47 -2.86 -7.95
C PHE A 50 -0.49 -4.39 -7.78
N VAL A 51 -0.44 -4.87 -6.53
CA VAL A 51 -0.56 -6.31 -6.23
C VAL A 51 -1.92 -6.87 -6.66
N VAL A 52 -3.03 -6.16 -6.39
CA VAL A 52 -4.38 -6.58 -6.80
C VAL A 52 -4.49 -6.70 -8.32
N VAL A 53 -3.95 -5.74 -9.08
CA VAL A 53 -3.94 -5.78 -10.56
C VAL A 53 -3.16 -6.99 -11.07
N LEU A 54 -1.99 -7.26 -10.50
CA LEU A 54 -1.17 -8.42 -10.88
C LEU A 54 -1.87 -9.75 -10.60
N VAL A 55 -2.50 -9.88 -9.43
CA VAL A 55 -3.26 -11.10 -9.09
C VAL A 55 -4.44 -11.28 -10.04
N ASN A 56 -5.21 -10.21 -10.31
CA ASN A 56 -6.31 -10.27 -11.26
C ASN A 56 -5.86 -10.65 -12.67
N HIS A 57 -4.68 -10.19 -13.11
CA HIS A 57 -4.09 -10.61 -14.37
C HIS A 57 -3.79 -12.13 -14.40
N VAL A 58 -3.23 -12.71 -13.33
CA VAL A 58 -3.01 -14.17 -13.24
C VAL A 58 -4.32 -14.92 -13.35
N LEU A 59 -5.33 -14.48 -12.59
CA LEU A 59 -6.62 -15.13 -12.52
C LEU A 59 -7.34 -15.04 -13.86
N ALA A 60 -7.28 -13.88 -14.53
CA ALA A 60 -7.79 -13.69 -15.88
C ALA A 60 -7.09 -14.60 -16.90
N CYS A 61 -5.76 -14.69 -16.87
CA CYS A 61 -5.02 -15.59 -17.75
C CYS A 61 -5.33 -17.06 -17.47
N SER A 62 -5.50 -17.43 -16.21
CA SER A 62 -5.88 -18.78 -15.81
C SER A 62 -7.30 -19.12 -16.27
N TRP A 63 -8.23 -18.17 -16.17
CA TRP A 63 -9.61 -18.31 -16.60
C TRP A 63 -9.73 -18.45 -18.13
N PHE A 64 -8.96 -17.63 -18.84
CA PHE A 64 -8.77 -17.74 -20.28
C PHE A 64 -8.21 -19.12 -20.66
N ALA A 65 -7.18 -19.61 -19.96
CA ALA A 65 -6.59 -20.92 -20.22
C ALA A 65 -7.61 -22.05 -20.02
N VAL A 66 -8.37 -22.04 -18.92
CA VAL A 66 -9.43 -23.03 -18.65
C VAL A 66 -10.47 -23.04 -19.77
N GLY A 67 -10.95 -21.87 -20.21
CA GLY A 67 -11.89 -21.77 -21.33
C GLY A 67 -11.32 -22.32 -22.64
N THR A 68 -10.05 -22.05 -22.94
CA THR A 68 -9.42 -22.56 -24.17
C THR A 68 -9.18 -24.07 -24.17
N LEU A 69 -9.02 -24.68 -22.99
CA LEU A 69 -8.81 -26.12 -22.82
C LEU A 69 -10.13 -26.89 -22.83
N ALA A 70 -11.26 -26.25 -22.53
CA ALA A 70 -12.57 -26.87 -22.59
C ALA A 70 -12.91 -27.37 -24.01
N PRO A 71 -13.57 -28.53 -24.16
CA PRO A 71 -14.10 -29.00 -25.44
C PRO A 71 -14.98 -27.95 -26.13
N ARG A 72 -15.04 -27.99 -27.47
CA ARG A 72 -15.95 -27.11 -28.23
C ARG A 72 -17.41 -27.42 -27.89
N GLY A 73 -18.22 -26.38 -27.78
CA GLY A 73 -19.62 -26.46 -27.35
C GLY A 73 -19.78 -26.51 -25.83
N THR A 74 -18.72 -26.26 -25.05
CA THR A 74 -18.76 -26.26 -23.59
C THR A 74 -17.89 -25.15 -23.01
N GLY A 75 -18.23 -24.71 -21.81
CA GLY A 75 -17.48 -23.67 -21.10
C GLY A 75 -17.98 -22.27 -21.40
N TRP A 76 -17.41 -21.31 -20.68
CA TRP A 76 -17.87 -19.92 -20.70
C TRP A 76 -17.67 -19.23 -22.05
N GLN A 77 -16.68 -19.66 -22.84
CA GLN A 77 -16.38 -19.06 -24.15
C GLN A 77 -17.47 -19.35 -25.19
N ASP A 78 -18.03 -20.56 -25.15
CA ASP A 78 -19.11 -20.98 -26.05
C ASP A 78 -20.45 -20.39 -25.59
N GLU A 79 -20.72 -20.36 -24.28
CA GLU A 79 -21.93 -19.74 -23.70
C GLU A 79 -22.07 -18.26 -24.10
N LEU A 80 -20.95 -17.52 -24.11
CA LEU A 80 -20.94 -16.10 -24.50
C LEU A 80 -20.73 -15.90 -26.02
N SER A 81 -20.61 -16.95 -26.82
CA SER A 81 -20.28 -16.87 -28.26
C SER A 81 -19.00 -16.05 -28.56
N VAL A 82 -18.04 -16.03 -27.63
CA VAL A 82 -16.77 -15.27 -27.74
C VAL A 82 -15.58 -16.13 -28.11
N ARG A 83 -15.77 -17.44 -28.30
CA ARG A 83 -14.68 -18.39 -28.58
C ARG A 83 -13.89 -18.07 -29.86
N ASP A 84 -14.57 -17.57 -30.88
CA ASP A 84 -13.98 -17.18 -32.17
C ASP A 84 -13.67 -15.68 -32.28
N ALA A 85 -13.94 -14.90 -31.22
CA ALA A 85 -13.57 -13.49 -31.15
C ALA A 85 -12.04 -13.31 -31.03
N ASP A 86 -11.56 -12.08 -31.23
CA ASP A 86 -10.15 -11.74 -31.04
C ASP A 86 -9.67 -12.07 -29.61
N TRP A 87 -8.37 -12.38 -29.48
CA TRP A 87 -7.76 -12.72 -28.20
C TRP A 87 -7.87 -11.57 -27.20
N GLY A 88 -7.87 -10.31 -27.66
CA GLY A 88 -8.07 -9.14 -26.82
C GLY A 88 -9.44 -9.14 -26.15
N THR A 89 -10.50 -9.41 -26.92
CA THR A 89 -11.87 -9.51 -26.40
C THR A 89 -12.00 -10.63 -25.37
N GLN A 90 -11.49 -11.82 -25.68
CA GLN A 90 -11.52 -12.95 -24.74
C GLN A 90 -10.74 -12.66 -23.45
N TYR A 91 -9.61 -11.97 -23.55
CA TYR A 91 -8.83 -11.55 -22.39
C TYR A 91 -9.56 -10.50 -21.55
N LEU A 92 -10.17 -9.48 -22.17
CA LEU A 92 -10.94 -8.45 -21.46
C LEU A 92 -12.14 -9.04 -20.72
N VAL A 93 -12.86 -9.99 -21.33
CA VAL A 93 -13.95 -10.73 -20.68
C VAL A 93 -13.42 -11.54 -19.48
N SER A 94 -12.27 -12.20 -19.64
CA SER A 94 -11.64 -12.95 -18.54
C SER A 94 -11.16 -12.05 -17.41
N LEU A 95 -10.64 -10.86 -17.74
CA LEU A 95 -10.21 -9.85 -16.77
C LEU A 95 -11.39 -9.24 -16.03
N HIS A 96 -12.48 -8.95 -16.75
CA HIS A 96 -13.72 -8.47 -16.14
C HIS A 96 -14.30 -9.51 -15.17
N TRP A 97 -14.31 -10.79 -15.55
CA TRP A 97 -14.70 -11.88 -14.63
C TRP A 97 -13.80 -11.92 -13.39
N ALA A 98 -12.48 -11.89 -13.55
CA ALA A 98 -11.56 -11.92 -12.41
C ALA A 98 -11.80 -10.73 -11.46
N LEU A 99 -11.94 -9.51 -11.99
CA LEU A 99 -12.21 -8.29 -11.21
C LEU A 99 -13.55 -8.36 -10.47
N ALA A 100 -14.58 -8.93 -11.10
CA ALA A 100 -15.90 -9.13 -10.50
C ALA A 100 -15.89 -10.14 -9.33
N GLN A 101 -14.83 -10.95 -9.17
CA GLN A 101 -14.67 -11.79 -7.99
C GLN A 101 -14.10 -11.03 -6.78
N PHE A 102 -13.40 -9.91 -7.00
CA PHE A 102 -12.86 -9.06 -5.93
C PHE A 102 -13.82 -7.94 -5.55
N THR A 103 -14.48 -7.36 -6.53
CA THR A 103 -15.52 -6.35 -6.35
C THR A 103 -16.84 -7.05 -6.63
N PRO A 104 -17.84 -7.03 -5.73
CA PRO A 104 -19.16 -7.63 -5.99
C PRO A 104 -19.86 -6.91 -7.14
N GLY A 105 -19.45 -7.23 -8.37
CA GLY A 105 -19.91 -6.68 -9.63
C GLY A 105 -20.53 -7.79 -10.45
N ALA A 106 -21.48 -7.43 -11.31
CA ALA A 106 -22.11 -8.40 -12.19
C ALA A 106 -21.12 -8.85 -13.28
N SER A 107 -20.80 -10.14 -13.30
CA SER A 107 -20.10 -10.74 -14.44
C SER A 107 -21.12 -11.47 -15.33
N PRO A 108 -21.10 -11.25 -16.66
CA PRO A 108 -21.93 -12.01 -17.58
C PRO A 108 -21.47 -13.47 -17.72
N VAL A 109 -20.28 -13.79 -17.21
CA VAL A 109 -19.62 -15.09 -17.35
C VAL A 109 -20.11 -16.04 -16.25
N LYS A 110 -20.75 -17.14 -16.65
CA LYS A 110 -21.22 -18.19 -15.74
C LYS A 110 -20.36 -19.46 -15.92
N PRO A 111 -19.82 -20.04 -14.83
CA PRO A 111 -19.14 -21.33 -14.89
C PRO A 111 -20.11 -22.44 -15.32
N THR A 112 -19.88 -23.09 -16.46
CA THR A 112 -20.72 -24.19 -16.93
C THR A 112 -20.08 -25.54 -16.65
N THR A 113 -18.75 -25.63 -16.76
CA THR A 113 -17.99 -26.88 -16.57
C THR A 113 -17.48 -27.06 -15.14
N ILE A 114 -17.17 -28.31 -14.75
CA ILE A 114 -16.62 -28.63 -13.41
C ILE A 114 -15.30 -27.88 -13.15
N PRO A 115 -14.31 -27.83 -14.08
CA PRO A 115 -13.07 -27.08 -13.86
C PRO A 115 -13.29 -25.58 -13.63
N GLU A 116 -14.23 -24.97 -14.37
CA GLU A 116 -14.61 -23.57 -14.19
C GLU A 116 -15.25 -23.33 -12.81
N ARG A 117 -16.10 -24.25 -12.34
CA ARG A 117 -16.74 -24.16 -11.01
C ARG A 117 -15.71 -24.29 -9.89
N VAL A 118 -14.81 -25.26 -9.97
CA VAL A 118 -13.71 -25.44 -8.99
C VAL A 118 -12.82 -24.21 -8.95
N MET A 119 -12.46 -23.67 -10.12
CA MET A 119 -11.71 -22.43 -10.20
C MET A 119 -12.50 -21.26 -9.60
N GLY A 120 -13.77 -21.08 -9.95
CA GLY A 120 -14.62 -20.02 -9.41
C GLY A 120 -14.70 -20.02 -7.88
N VAL A 121 -14.92 -21.19 -7.26
CA VAL A 121 -14.92 -21.33 -5.79
C VAL A 121 -13.55 -21.00 -5.20
N SER A 122 -12.46 -21.50 -5.82
CA SER A 122 -11.10 -21.22 -5.35
C SER A 122 -10.76 -19.72 -5.40
N VAL A 123 -11.19 -19.04 -6.47
CA VAL A 123 -10.99 -17.59 -6.64
C VAL A 123 -11.82 -16.80 -5.63
N LEU A 124 -13.05 -17.21 -5.32
CA LEU A 124 -13.87 -16.56 -4.29
C LEU A 124 -13.20 -16.61 -2.91
N VAL A 125 -12.68 -17.78 -2.50
CA VAL A 125 -11.96 -17.92 -1.22
C VAL A 125 -10.71 -17.04 -1.19
N LEU A 126 -9.92 -17.07 -2.27
CA LEU A 126 -8.72 -16.24 -2.39
C LEU A 126 -9.06 -14.74 -2.38
N GLY A 127 -10.14 -14.34 -3.07
CA GLY A 127 -10.63 -12.98 -3.13
C GLY A 127 -11.02 -12.44 -1.75
N MET A 128 -11.73 -13.24 -0.94
CA MET A 128 -12.07 -12.89 0.44
C MET A 128 -10.82 -12.61 1.28
N VAL A 129 -9.84 -13.53 1.26
CA VAL A 129 -8.59 -13.36 2.02
C VAL A 129 -7.83 -12.10 1.58
N LEU A 130 -7.69 -11.89 0.27
CA LEU A 130 -6.96 -10.74 -0.27
C LEU A 130 -7.66 -9.41 0.04
N ALA A 131 -9.00 -9.36 -0.03
CA ALA A 131 -9.77 -8.17 0.33
C ALA A 131 -9.59 -7.82 1.81
N THR A 132 -9.65 -8.82 2.70
CA THR A 132 -9.38 -8.62 4.13
C THR A 132 -7.96 -8.11 4.37
N CYS A 133 -6.96 -8.68 3.70
CA CYS A 133 -5.57 -8.21 3.81
C CYS A 133 -5.41 -6.76 3.29
N PHE A 134 -6.08 -6.41 2.19
CA PHE A 134 -6.06 -5.07 1.62
C PHE A 134 -6.60 -4.03 2.62
N ILE A 135 -7.81 -4.28 3.15
CA ILE A 135 -8.45 -3.43 4.15
C ILE A 135 -7.56 -3.31 5.39
N SER A 136 -7.09 -4.44 5.93
CA SER A 136 -6.24 -4.46 7.13
C SER A 136 -4.97 -3.63 6.94
N SER A 137 -4.32 -3.73 5.77
CA SER A 137 -3.12 -2.95 5.48
C SER A 137 -3.38 -1.44 5.44
N ILE A 138 -4.54 -1.02 4.92
CA ILE A 138 -4.94 0.40 4.92
C ILE A 138 -5.26 0.85 6.34
N THR A 139 -6.04 0.06 7.08
CA THR A 139 -6.39 0.35 8.48
C THR A 139 -5.15 0.49 9.35
N SER A 140 -4.16 -0.40 9.21
CA SER A 140 -2.89 -0.29 9.95
C SER A 140 -2.10 0.96 9.57
N ALA A 141 -2.03 1.31 8.29
CA ALA A 141 -1.35 2.51 7.83
C ALA A 141 -2.05 3.79 8.33
N MET A 142 -3.38 3.80 8.35
CA MET A 142 -4.16 4.87 8.97
C MET A 142 -3.92 4.91 10.48
N ALA A 143 -3.98 3.77 11.17
CA ALA A 143 -3.74 3.71 12.61
C ALA A 143 -2.36 4.29 12.97
N SER A 144 -1.31 3.98 12.19
CA SER A 144 0.03 4.56 12.41
C SER A 144 0.02 6.09 12.29
N LEU A 145 -0.65 6.66 11.27
CA LEU A 145 -0.80 8.12 11.15
C LEU A 145 -1.51 8.71 12.37
N TRP A 146 -2.58 8.07 12.81
CA TRP A 146 -3.39 8.57 13.91
C TRP A 146 -2.63 8.51 15.22
N THR A 147 -1.89 7.43 15.49
CA THR A 147 -1.09 7.28 16.72
C THR A 147 -0.02 8.36 16.87
N MET A 148 0.63 8.78 15.78
CA MET A 148 1.66 9.82 15.82
C MET A 148 1.11 11.18 16.25
N GLY A 149 -0.09 11.56 15.78
CA GLY A 149 -0.75 12.81 16.17
C GLY A 149 -1.52 12.73 17.49
N HIS A 150 -1.87 11.52 17.95
CA HIS A 150 -2.78 11.33 19.08
C HIS A 150 -2.20 11.83 20.40
N TYR A 151 -0.92 11.58 20.67
CA TYR A 151 -0.28 12.00 21.93
C TYR A 151 -0.36 13.52 22.12
N HIS A 152 0.07 14.30 21.12
CA HIS A 152 0.06 15.76 21.20
C HIS A 152 -1.36 16.35 21.25
N ARG A 153 -2.30 15.80 20.47
CA ARG A 153 -3.71 16.21 20.54
C ARG A 153 -4.31 15.94 21.91
N SER A 154 -4.03 14.76 22.48
CA SER A 154 -4.49 14.38 23.82
C SER A 154 -3.92 15.33 24.89
N GLN A 155 -2.62 15.62 24.86
CA GLN A 155 -1.97 16.56 25.78
C GLN A 155 -2.55 17.98 25.66
N ALA A 156 -2.85 18.45 24.45
CA ALA A 156 -3.48 19.75 24.23
C ALA A 156 -4.92 19.81 24.79
N VAL A 157 -5.64 18.68 24.81
CA VAL A 157 -6.96 18.58 25.47
C VAL A 157 -6.81 18.56 26.99
N LEU A 158 -5.86 17.78 27.52
CA LEU A 158 -5.58 17.75 28.96
C LEU A 158 -5.17 19.13 29.50
N LEU A 159 -4.30 19.85 28.79
CA LEU A 159 -3.90 21.21 29.15
C LEU A 159 -5.12 22.13 29.26
N ARG A 160 -5.98 22.14 28.23
CA ARG A 160 -7.21 22.95 28.23
C ARG A 160 -8.13 22.60 29.40
N LYS A 161 -8.28 21.30 29.70
CA LYS A 161 -9.07 20.81 30.84
C LYS A 161 -8.48 21.27 32.18
N PHE A 162 -7.16 21.17 32.35
CA PHE A 162 -6.45 21.63 33.55
C PHE A 162 -6.62 23.13 33.80
N LEU A 163 -6.45 23.95 32.76
CA LEU A 163 -6.61 25.40 32.86
C LEU A 163 -8.05 25.78 33.24
N HIS A 164 -9.03 25.05 32.71
CA HIS A 164 -10.44 25.25 33.02
C HIS A 164 -10.79 24.85 34.46
N GLN A 165 -10.31 23.69 34.93
CA GLN A 165 -10.55 23.19 36.28
C GLN A 165 -10.01 24.14 37.37
N ASN A 166 -8.86 24.78 37.10
CA ASN A 166 -8.27 25.75 38.02
C ASN A 166 -8.85 27.18 37.89
N ARG A 167 -9.91 27.37 37.09
CA ARG A 167 -10.63 28.65 36.92
C ARG A 167 -9.72 29.83 36.54
N LEU A 168 -8.71 29.58 35.69
CA LEU A 168 -7.81 30.64 35.25
C LEU A 168 -8.55 31.66 34.35
N PRO A 169 -8.15 32.95 34.38
CA PRO A 169 -8.67 33.96 33.46
C PRO A 169 -8.49 33.53 32.00
N ARG A 170 -9.52 33.73 31.17
CA ARG A 170 -9.51 33.30 29.75
C ARG A 170 -8.31 33.82 28.97
N GLU A 171 -7.89 35.05 29.26
CA GLU A 171 -6.75 35.69 28.61
C GLU A 171 -5.43 34.96 28.91
N LEU A 172 -5.20 34.61 30.18
CA LEU A 172 -4.02 33.84 30.59
C LEU A 172 -4.05 32.43 30.00
N ALA A 173 -5.19 31.75 30.05
CA ALA A 173 -5.35 30.41 29.47
C ALA A 173 -5.09 30.40 27.95
N CYS A 174 -5.53 31.44 27.23
CA CYS A 174 -5.26 31.62 25.81
C CYS A 174 -3.77 31.82 25.54
N ARG A 175 -3.10 32.69 26.30
CA ARG A 175 -1.65 32.92 26.20
C ARG A 175 -0.83 31.65 26.43
N ILE A 176 -1.15 30.90 27.48
CA ILE A 176 -0.50 29.62 27.80
C ILE A 176 -0.69 28.62 26.65
N THR A 177 -1.91 28.45 26.17
CA THR A 177 -2.21 27.49 25.09
C THR A 177 -1.46 27.83 23.80
N ARG A 178 -1.45 29.10 23.40
CA ARG A 178 -0.72 29.56 22.21
C ARG A 178 0.79 29.35 22.34
N TYR A 179 1.37 29.69 23.49
CA TYR A 179 2.80 29.47 23.72
C TYR A 179 3.16 28.00 23.66
N VAL A 180 2.38 27.12 24.32
CA VAL A 180 2.62 25.67 24.27
C VAL A 180 2.50 25.12 22.85
N GLN A 181 1.49 25.57 22.08
CA GLN A 181 1.34 25.19 20.67
C GLN A 181 2.56 25.61 19.83
N PHE A 182 3.03 26.85 19.99
CA PHE A 182 4.23 27.36 19.31
C PHE A 182 5.47 26.53 19.65
N VAL A 183 5.70 26.22 20.93
CA VAL A 183 6.85 25.42 21.37
C VAL A 183 6.77 23.98 20.83
N VAL A 184 5.58 23.39 20.81
CA VAL A 184 5.36 22.05 20.25
C VAL A 184 5.62 22.03 18.75
N GLU A 185 5.13 23.02 18.01
CA GLU A 185 5.35 23.13 16.55
C GLU A 185 6.83 23.37 16.21
N PHE A 186 7.51 24.24 16.97
CA PHE A 186 8.95 24.46 16.82
C PHE A 186 9.75 23.17 17.08
N ARG A 187 9.36 22.41 18.10
CA ARG A 187 9.98 21.13 18.47
C ARG A 187 9.65 19.99 17.49
N HIS A 188 8.55 20.09 16.73
CA HIS A 188 8.24 19.17 15.62
C HIS A 188 9.08 19.46 14.38
N ARG A 189 9.35 20.75 14.09
CA ARG A 189 10.24 21.12 12.97
C ARG A 189 11.69 20.75 13.21
N ASN A 190 12.16 20.85 14.45
CA ASN A 190 13.55 20.59 14.82
C ASN A 190 13.64 19.50 15.89
N VAL A 191 14.14 18.33 15.49
CA VAL A 191 14.42 17.23 16.43
C VAL A 191 15.77 17.49 17.10
N HIS A 192 15.74 17.73 18.40
CA HIS A 192 16.98 17.91 19.18
C HIS A 192 17.79 16.61 19.19
N GLN A 193 19.11 16.70 18.98
CA GLN A 193 20.02 15.55 18.84
C GLN A 193 19.89 14.54 20.01
N SER A 194 19.75 15.05 21.24
CA SER A 194 19.62 14.22 22.46
C SER A 194 18.37 13.34 22.51
N LYS A 195 17.39 13.54 21.63
CA LYS A 195 16.21 12.69 21.52
C LYS A 195 16.40 11.50 20.57
N VAL A 196 17.44 11.52 19.74
CA VAL A 196 17.68 10.50 18.72
C VAL A 196 18.71 9.50 19.24
N GLN A 197 18.24 8.50 20.01
CA GLN A 197 19.10 7.45 20.58
C GLN A 197 19.92 6.69 19.52
N TYR A 198 19.41 6.59 18.28
CA TYR A 198 20.14 5.96 17.17
C TYR A 198 21.45 6.66 16.80
N LEU A 199 21.63 7.94 17.16
CA LEU A 199 22.89 8.64 16.92
C LEU A 199 24.04 8.09 17.77
N GLU A 200 23.72 7.47 18.92
CA GLU A 200 24.72 6.81 19.78
C GLU A 200 25.27 5.52 19.13
N LEU A 201 24.55 4.94 18.17
CA LEU A 201 24.95 3.73 17.45
C LEU A 201 25.86 4.00 16.23
N LEU A 202 26.04 5.28 15.86
CA LEU A 202 26.90 5.65 14.74
C LEU A 202 28.37 5.39 15.08
N SER A 203 29.15 4.92 14.10
CA SER A 203 30.59 4.79 14.25
C SER A 203 31.25 6.16 14.45
N GLY A 204 32.40 6.20 15.15
CA GLY A 204 33.12 7.45 15.41
C GLY A 204 33.31 8.35 14.17
N PRO A 205 33.71 7.82 12.99
CA PRO A 205 33.83 8.62 11.77
C PRO A 205 32.51 9.25 11.30
N LEU A 206 31.41 8.50 11.31
CA LEU A 206 30.09 9.00 10.88
C LEU A 206 29.51 10.03 11.85
N GLN A 207 29.76 9.88 13.16
CA GLN A 207 29.37 10.91 14.14
C GLN A 207 30.12 12.22 13.91
N MET A 208 31.41 12.14 13.55
CA MET A 208 32.24 13.31 13.27
C MET A 208 31.75 14.03 12.01
N GLU A 209 31.50 13.29 10.94
CA GLU A 209 30.97 13.83 9.67
C GLU A 209 29.60 14.51 9.87
N LEU A 210 28.70 13.85 10.62
CA LEU A 210 27.40 14.43 10.96
C LEU A 210 27.53 15.73 11.74
N LYS A 211 28.39 15.78 12.78
CA LYS A 211 28.62 17.00 13.58
C LYS A 211 29.21 18.11 12.71
N LEU A 212 30.19 17.78 11.86
CA LEU A 212 30.80 18.73 10.94
C LEU A 212 29.74 19.38 10.05
N GLU A 213 28.91 18.61 9.34
CA GLU A 213 27.86 19.19 8.48
C GLU A 213 26.78 19.95 9.27
N LEU A 214 26.44 19.53 10.48
CA LEU A 214 25.48 20.26 11.35
C LEU A 214 25.98 21.66 11.76
N TYR A 215 27.26 21.78 12.11
CA TYR A 215 27.83 23.03 12.63
C TYR A 215 28.52 23.89 11.57
N LYS A 216 28.78 23.35 10.38
CA LYS A 216 29.42 24.05 9.25
C LYS A 216 28.78 25.40 8.89
N PRO A 217 27.44 25.56 8.86
CA PRO A 217 26.83 26.86 8.55
C PRO A 217 27.15 27.92 9.62
N VAL A 218 27.19 27.51 10.89
CA VAL A 218 27.48 28.39 12.03
C VAL A 218 28.97 28.76 12.07
N LEU A 219 29.84 27.77 11.84
CA LEU A 219 31.30 27.96 11.80
C LEU A 219 31.75 28.76 10.59
N SER A 220 31.04 28.69 9.45
CA SER A 220 31.35 29.53 8.27
C SER A 220 30.99 31.01 8.41
N HIS A 221 30.20 31.35 9.44
CA HIS A 221 29.73 32.72 9.67
C HIS A 221 30.54 33.48 10.74
N TYR A 222 31.40 32.78 11.48
CA TYR A 222 32.33 33.40 12.43
C TYR A 222 33.77 33.17 11.94
N PRO A 223 34.57 34.24 11.73
CA PRO A 223 35.96 34.13 11.29
C PRO A 223 36.88 33.48 12.34
#